data_AF-A0A947HVE9-F1
#
_entry.id   AF-A0A947HVE9-F1
#
_cell.length_a   1.000
_cell.length_b   1.000
_cell.length_c   1.000
_cell.angle_alpha   90.00
_cell.angle_beta   90.00
_cell.angle_gamma   90.00
#
_symmetry.space_group_name_H-M   'P 1'
#
loop_
_entity.id
_entity.type
_entity.pdbx_description
1 polymer ?
#
loop_
_entity_poly.entity_id
_entity_poly.type
_entity_poly.pdbx_seq_one_letter_code
_entity_poly.pdbx_strand_id
1 'polypeptide(L)'
;MVFRSLLLLPLALFSACAPLAAHDRLGELSTILGEAEREEAPKYARYEFTKASLYLEEARAKNGYGDYATAEAYATEGSEYARTALQTAKQRRDLERRRKRNEPVAPAAPTAPVTPPTAPLQPEGTTPPTAPVSPAEVTPPDTTPAPPIEAPPPKKKLLPPGMGGGQ
;
A
#
# COMPACT_ATOMS: atom_id res chain seq x y z
N MET A 1 30.57 44.35 1.38
CA MET A 1 30.28 43.12 2.16
C MET A 1 28.83 42.63 2.04
N VAL A 2 28.02 43.07 1.06
CA VAL A 2 26.59 42.67 0.95
C VAL A 2 26.37 41.55 -0.09
N PHE A 3 27.24 41.44 -1.09
CA PHE A 3 27.14 40.46 -2.18
C PHE A 3 27.39 39.00 -1.76
N ARG A 4 28.07 38.76 -0.63
CA ARG A 4 28.44 37.41 -0.16
C ARG A 4 27.28 36.71 0.57
N SER A 5 26.34 37.47 1.15
CA SER A 5 25.09 36.92 1.72
C SER A 5 24.03 36.64 0.66
N LEU A 6 24.03 37.34 -0.47
CA LEU A 6 23.06 37.11 -1.55
C LEU A 6 23.29 35.76 -2.26
N LEU A 7 24.53 35.24 -2.24
CA LEU A 7 24.90 34.00 -2.92
C LEU A 7 24.67 32.73 -2.07
N LEU A 8 24.45 32.87 -0.76
CA LEU A 8 24.13 31.75 0.14
C LEU A 8 22.63 31.42 0.19
N LEU A 9 21.77 32.37 -0.16
CA LEU A 9 20.32 32.17 -0.19
C LEU A 9 19.85 31.10 -1.21
N PRO A 10 20.34 31.06 -2.47
CA PRO A 10 19.85 30.05 -3.43
C PRO A 10 20.29 28.62 -3.08
N LEU A 11 21.40 28.43 -2.38
CA LEU A 11 21.91 27.10 -2.02
C LEU A 11 21.03 26.42 -0.94
N ALA A 12 20.37 27.20 -0.10
CA ALA A 12 19.44 26.68 0.91
C ALA A 12 18.14 26.12 0.30
N LEU A 13 17.68 26.68 -0.84
CA LEU A 13 16.45 26.21 -1.51
C LEU A 13 16.61 24.84 -2.18
N PHE A 14 17.82 24.43 -2.53
CA PHE A 14 18.04 23.14 -3.21
C PHE A 14 17.96 21.92 -2.29
N SER A 15 18.09 22.07 -0.97
CA SER A 15 17.96 20.92 -0.04
C SER A 15 16.50 20.50 0.22
N ALA A 16 15.52 21.28 -0.26
CA ALA A 16 14.10 21.02 -0.06
C ALA A 16 13.46 20.09 -1.11
N CYS A 17 14.23 19.45 -2.01
CA CYS A 17 13.66 18.62 -3.08
C CYS A 17 13.41 17.14 -2.69
N ALA A 18 13.95 16.68 -1.55
CA ALA A 18 13.77 15.30 -1.08
C ALA A 18 12.30 14.89 -0.79
N PRO A 19 11.43 15.74 -0.22
CA PRO A 19 10.04 15.39 0.05
C PRO A 19 9.24 15.06 -1.22
N LEU A 20 9.56 15.74 -2.33
CA LEU A 20 8.82 15.58 -3.57
C LEU A 20 9.08 14.21 -4.21
N ALA A 21 10.33 13.74 -4.20
CA ALA A 21 10.70 12.44 -4.73
C ALA A 21 10.02 11.29 -3.97
N ALA A 22 10.02 11.34 -2.64
CA ALA A 22 9.33 10.35 -1.81
C ALA A 22 7.83 10.32 -2.11
N HIS A 23 7.19 11.49 -2.26
CA HIS A 23 5.76 11.58 -2.53
C HIS A 23 5.38 10.98 -3.89
N ASP A 24 6.17 11.25 -4.93
CA ASP A 24 5.96 10.70 -6.28
C ASP A 24 6.06 9.17 -6.27
N ARG A 25 7.07 8.61 -5.57
CA ARG A 25 7.24 7.16 -5.43
C ARG A 25 6.10 6.49 -4.66
N LEU A 26 5.60 7.13 -3.59
CA LEU A 26 4.41 6.63 -2.89
C LEU A 26 3.19 6.59 -3.82
N GLY A 27 3.01 7.63 -4.64
CA GLY A 27 1.95 7.69 -5.65
C GLY A 27 2.05 6.56 -6.67
N GLU A 28 3.24 6.34 -7.22
CA GLU A 28 3.53 5.25 -8.15
C GLU A 28 3.19 3.87 -7.52
N LEU A 29 3.74 3.58 -6.34
CA LEU A 29 3.49 2.32 -5.63
C LEU A 29 1.99 2.08 -5.39
N SER A 30 1.28 3.10 -4.92
CA SER A 30 -0.17 3.01 -4.67
C SER A 30 -0.96 2.72 -5.95
N THR A 31 -0.54 3.29 -7.07
CA THR A 31 -1.16 3.08 -8.39
C THR A 31 -0.95 1.63 -8.85
N ILE A 32 0.27 1.12 -8.75
CA ILE A 32 0.61 -0.26 -9.15
C ILE A 32 -0.13 -1.27 -8.26
N LEU A 33 -0.23 -1.03 -6.95
CA LEU A 33 -1.00 -1.88 -6.05
C LEU A 33 -2.50 -1.88 -6.41
N GLY A 34 -3.08 -0.73 -6.73
CA GLY A 34 -4.45 -0.64 -7.21
C GLY A 34 -4.68 -1.32 -8.55
N GLU A 35 -3.68 -1.40 -9.43
CA GLU A 35 -3.71 -2.24 -10.63
C GLU A 35 -3.62 -3.73 -10.31
N ALA A 36 -2.71 -4.12 -9.41
CA ALA A 36 -2.51 -5.50 -9.00
C ALA A 36 -3.78 -6.06 -8.35
N GLU A 37 -4.44 -5.27 -7.50
CA GLU A 37 -5.71 -5.63 -6.88
C GLU A 37 -6.82 -5.87 -7.90
N ARG A 38 -6.94 -4.99 -8.92
CA ARG A 38 -7.90 -5.16 -10.04
C ARG A 38 -7.64 -6.43 -10.86
N GLU A 39 -6.41 -6.92 -10.90
CA GLU A 39 -6.03 -8.19 -11.53
C GLU A 39 -6.14 -9.39 -10.58
N GLU A 40 -6.77 -9.22 -9.42
CA GLU A 40 -6.94 -10.25 -8.39
C GLU A 40 -5.59 -10.78 -7.83
N ALA A 41 -4.56 -9.93 -7.75
CA ALA A 41 -3.29 -10.28 -7.12
C ALA A 41 -3.39 -10.83 -5.69
N PRO A 42 -4.35 -10.41 -4.83
CA PRO A 42 -4.56 -11.06 -3.53
C PRO A 42 -4.82 -12.57 -3.62
N LYS A 43 -5.46 -13.03 -4.72
CA LYS A 43 -5.74 -14.44 -4.99
C LYS A 43 -4.55 -15.12 -5.67
N TYR A 44 -3.99 -14.49 -6.71
CA TYR A 44 -3.01 -15.14 -7.57
C TYR A 44 -1.55 -14.97 -7.13
N ALA A 45 -1.21 -13.88 -6.45
CA ALA A 45 0.15 -13.48 -6.06
C ALA A 45 0.16 -12.93 -4.62
N ARG A 46 -0.42 -13.70 -3.69
CA ARG A 46 -0.71 -13.25 -2.32
C ARG A 46 0.52 -12.75 -1.57
N TYR A 47 1.65 -13.44 -1.71
CA TYR A 47 2.88 -13.10 -0.98
C TYR A 47 3.42 -11.74 -1.42
N GLU A 48 3.60 -11.55 -2.72
CA GLU A 48 4.15 -10.34 -3.32
C GLU A 48 3.22 -9.15 -3.10
N PHE A 49 1.91 -9.36 -3.27
CA PHE A 49 0.91 -8.32 -3.02
C PHE A 49 0.89 -7.89 -1.55
N THR A 50 0.89 -8.84 -0.62
CA THR A 50 0.90 -8.53 0.82
C THR A 50 2.18 -7.80 1.20
N LYS A 51 3.33 -8.27 0.70
CA LYS A 51 4.62 -7.61 0.96
C LYS A 51 4.60 -6.18 0.43
N ALA A 52 4.24 -5.96 -0.83
CA ALA A 52 4.13 -4.61 -1.40
C ALA A 52 3.19 -3.70 -0.59
N SER A 53 2.07 -4.24 -0.09
CA SER A 53 1.12 -3.49 0.75
C SER A 53 1.73 -3.03 2.07
N LEU A 54 2.49 -3.91 2.73
CA LEU A 54 3.22 -3.57 3.97
C LEU A 54 4.31 -2.52 3.72
N TYR A 55 4.99 -2.59 2.58
CA TYR A 55 5.98 -1.58 2.21
C TYR A 55 5.34 -0.21 1.94
N LEU A 56 4.15 -0.18 1.33
CA LEU A 56 3.40 1.07 1.16
C LEU A 56 2.99 1.67 2.50
N GLU A 57 2.54 0.85 3.45
CA GLU A 57 2.19 1.29 4.80
C GLU A 57 3.40 1.88 5.54
N GLU A 58 4.54 1.18 5.54
CA GLU A 58 5.77 1.65 6.17
C GLU A 58 6.31 2.91 5.47
N ALA A 59 6.27 2.98 4.14
CA ALA A 59 6.67 4.16 3.39
C ALA A 59 5.82 5.39 3.76
N ARG A 60 4.50 5.22 3.92
CA ARG A 60 3.59 6.27 4.40
C ARG A 60 3.93 6.70 5.82
N ALA A 61 4.22 5.76 6.71
CA ALA A 61 4.63 6.06 8.07
C ALA A 61 5.92 6.92 8.08
N LYS A 62 6.97 6.49 7.37
CA LYS A 62 8.25 7.22 7.28
C LYS A 62 8.09 8.61 6.66
N ASN A 63 7.27 8.72 5.61
CA ASN A 63 6.96 10.01 5.01
C ASN A 63 6.26 10.95 6.01
N GLY A 64 5.35 10.43 6.82
CA GLY A 64 4.71 11.17 7.92
C GLY A 64 5.68 11.61 9.02
N TYR A 65 6.72 10.81 9.30
CA TYR A 65 7.79 11.18 10.23
C TYR A 65 8.82 12.17 9.66
N GLY A 66 8.68 12.58 8.39
CA GLY A 66 9.65 13.43 7.69
C GLY A 66 10.95 12.70 7.30
N ASP A 67 10.98 11.37 7.42
CA ASP A 67 12.12 10.52 6.99
C ASP A 67 11.96 10.14 5.51
N TYR A 68 12.12 11.15 4.64
CA TYR A 68 11.83 11.03 3.21
C TYR A 68 12.75 10.03 2.48
N ALA A 69 14.02 9.95 2.88
CA ALA A 69 14.97 9.01 2.27
C ALA A 69 14.57 7.56 2.55
N THR A 70 14.19 7.24 3.79
CA THR A 70 13.71 5.91 4.15
C THR A 70 12.35 5.62 3.51
N ALA A 71 11.46 6.61 3.43
CA ALA A 71 10.18 6.47 2.73
C ALA A 71 10.36 6.14 1.24
N GLU A 72 11.27 6.84 0.56
CA GLU A 72 11.62 6.59 -0.85
C GLU A 72 12.17 5.17 -1.04
N ALA A 73 13.04 4.70 -0.14
CA ALA A 73 13.60 3.34 -0.19
C ALA A 73 12.51 2.27 -0.07
N TYR A 74 11.61 2.40 0.93
CA TYR A 74 10.48 1.48 1.08
C TYR A 74 9.52 1.53 -0.12
N ALA A 75 9.25 2.73 -0.66
CA ALA A 75 8.38 2.87 -1.83
C ALA A 75 9.00 2.22 -3.08
N THR A 76 10.31 2.34 -3.25
CA THR A 76 11.05 1.74 -4.36
C THR A 76 11.01 0.21 -4.27
N GLU A 77 11.39 -0.36 -3.12
CA GLU A 77 11.37 -1.81 -2.92
C GLU A 77 9.94 -2.37 -2.98
N GLY A 78 8.97 -1.67 -2.40
CA GLY A 78 7.55 -2.03 -2.52
C GLY A 78 7.06 -2.06 -3.97
N SER A 79 7.55 -1.14 -4.81
CA SER A 79 7.18 -1.07 -6.23
C SER A 79 7.67 -2.27 -7.03
N GLU A 80 8.84 -2.83 -6.69
CA GLU A 80 9.32 -4.07 -7.30
C GLU A 80 8.37 -5.24 -7.00
N TYR A 81 8.01 -5.44 -5.73
CA TYR A 81 7.05 -6.48 -5.34
C TYR A 81 5.66 -6.25 -5.95
N ALA A 82 5.19 -4.99 -6.03
CA ALA A 82 3.90 -4.67 -6.62
C ALA A 82 3.86 -5.02 -8.12
N ARG A 83 4.94 -4.73 -8.86
CA ARG A 83 5.08 -5.09 -10.28
C ARG A 83 5.12 -6.60 -10.48
N THR A 84 5.86 -7.32 -9.64
CA THR A 84 5.86 -8.80 -9.66
C THR A 84 4.48 -9.35 -9.38
N ALA A 85 3.78 -8.83 -8.35
CA ALA A 85 2.42 -9.25 -8.01
C ALA A 85 1.46 -9.04 -9.17
N LEU A 86 1.49 -7.87 -9.81
CA LEU A 86 0.68 -7.54 -10.98
C LEU A 86 0.95 -8.50 -12.15
N GLN A 87 2.23 -8.76 -12.46
CA GLN A 87 2.61 -9.64 -13.56
C GLN A 87 2.18 -11.09 -13.29
N THR A 88 2.43 -11.60 -12.09
CA THR A 88 2.02 -12.95 -11.68
C THR A 88 0.50 -13.10 -11.69
N ALA A 89 -0.23 -12.08 -11.23
CA ALA A 89 -1.69 -12.06 -11.26
C ALA A 89 -2.24 -12.14 -12.68
N LYS A 90 -1.76 -11.28 -13.59
CA LYS A 90 -2.15 -11.31 -15.02
C LYS A 90 -1.89 -12.68 -15.64
N GLN A 91 -0.70 -13.24 -15.45
CA GLN A 91 -0.34 -14.56 -15.99
C GLN A 91 -1.25 -15.67 -15.47
N ARG A 92 -1.45 -15.75 -14.14
CA ARG A 92 -2.28 -16.81 -13.54
C ARG A 92 -3.75 -16.68 -13.90
N ARG A 93 -4.28 -15.45 -13.93
CA ARG A 93 -5.65 -15.16 -14.37
C ARG A 93 -5.88 -15.58 -15.82
N ASP A 94 -4.92 -15.32 -16.71
CA ASP A 94 -5.00 -15.73 -18.10
C ASP A 94 -4.91 -17.25 -18.27
N LEU A 95 -4.07 -17.92 -17.49
CA LEU A 95 -4.02 -19.38 -17.45
C LEU A 95 -5.34 -19.98 -16.96
N GLU A 96 -5.94 -19.42 -15.90
CA GLU A 96 -7.26 -19.87 -15.41
C GLU A 96 -8.35 -19.67 -16.47
N ARG A 97 -8.35 -18.52 -17.17
CA ARG A 97 -9.26 -18.26 -18.29
C ARG A 97 -9.08 -19.25 -19.44
N ARG A 98 -7.84 -19.56 -19.81
CA ARG A 98 -7.53 -20.55 -20.86
C ARG A 98 -7.97 -21.95 -20.44
N ARG A 99 -7.74 -22.33 -19.18
CA ARG A 99 -8.18 -23.61 -18.63
C ARG A 99 -9.70 -23.75 -18.70
N LYS A 100 -10.46 -22.75 -18.23
CA LYS A 100 -11.93 -22.76 -18.28
C LYS A 100 -12.47 -22.81 -19.71
N ARG A 101 -11.80 -22.15 -20.65
CA ARG A 101 -12.17 -22.19 -22.09
C ARG A 101 -11.93 -23.56 -22.72
N ASN A 102 -10.84 -24.22 -22.34
CA ASN A 102 -10.41 -25.50 -22.91
C ASN A 102 -10.93 -26.70 -22.12
N GLU A 103 -11.67 -26.48 -21.03
CA GLU A 103 -12.29 -27.54 -20.26
C GLU A 103 -13.26 -28.27 -21.18
N PRO A 104 -13.04 -29.57 -21.47
CA PRO A 104 -13.94 -30.33 -22.33
C PRO A 104 -15.32 -30.24 -21.72
N VAL A 105 -16.25 -29.59 -22.42
CA VAL A 105 -17.66 -29.57 -22.02
C VAL A 105 -18.06 -31.04 -21.98
N ALA A 106 -18.20 -31.59 -20.77
CA ALA A 106 -18.60 -32.97 -20.61
C ALA A 106 -19.89 -33.14 -21.42
N PRO A 107 -19.97 -34.16 -22.30
CA PRO A 107 -21.15 -34.38 -23.11
C PRO A 107 -22.33 -34.43 -22.15
N ALA A 108 -23.28 -33.50 -22.34
CA ALA A 108 -24.42 -33.34 -21.45
C ALA A 108 -25.04 -34.73 -21.25
N ALA A 109 -24.94 -35.24 -20.02
CA ALA A 109 -25.62 -36.49 -19.68
C ALA A 109 -27.10 -36.29 -20.05
N PRO A 110 -27.72 -37.27 -20.73
CA PRO A 110 -29.09 -37.15 -21.21
C PRO A 110 -29.96 -36.73 -20.03
N THR A 111 -30.60 -35.57 -20.20
CA THR A 111 -31.40 -34.92 -19.18
C THR A 111 -32.50 -35.89 -18.78
N ALA A 112 -32.36 -36.51 -17.61
CA ALA A 112 -33.47 -37.25 -17.02
C ALA A 112 -34.66 -36.27 -16.91
N PRO A 113 -35.89 -36.72 -17.23
CA PRO A 113 -37.07 -35.88 -17.22
C PRO A 113 -37.22 -35.20 -15.86
N VAL A 114 -37.32 -33.87 -15.91
CA VAL A 114 -37.53 -33.00 -14.76
C VAL A 114 -38.82 -33.43 -14.06
N THR A 115 -38.69 -33.94 -12.85
CA THR A 115 -39.83 -34.07 -11.93
C THR A 115 -40.16 -32.67 -11.41
N PRO A 116 -41.43 -32.22 -11.47
CA PRO A 116 -41.81 -30.89 -11.03
C PRO A 116 -41.49 -30.70 -9.53
N PRO A 117 -41.00 -29.52 -9.12
CA PRO A 117 -40.70 -29.24 -7.72
C PRO A 117 -41.98 -29.21 -6.90
N THR A 118 -42.06 -30.11 -5.91
CA THR A 118 -43.01 -30.00 -4.80
C THR A 118 -42.58 -28.79 -3.96
N ALA A 119 -43.47 -27.80 -3.89
CA ALA A 119 -43.24 -26.53 -3.20
C ALA A 119 -42.98 -26.72 -1.69
N PRO A 120 -41.88 -26.18 -1.14
CA PRO A 120 -41.75 -25.98 0.29
C PRO A 120 -42.61 -24.79 0.74
N LEU A 121 -43.50 -25.03 1.70
CA LEU A 121 -44.25 -24.01 2.41
C LEU A 121 -43.27 -23.02 3.07
N GLN A 122 -43.48 -21.72 2.82
CA GLN A 122 -42.76 -20.62 3.45
C GLN A 122 -43.26 -20.44 4.90
N PRO A 123 -42.38 -20.36 5.91
CA PRO A 123 -42.69 -19.66 7.14
C PRO A 123 -42.36 -18.17 6.96
N GLU A 124 -43.40 -17.33 6.99
CA GLU A 124 -43.27 -15.89 7.13
C GLU A 124 -42.59 -15.56 8.46
N GLY A 125 -41.45 -14.86 8.39
CA GLY A 125 -40.67 -14.43 9.54
C GLY A 125 -40.19 -13.01 9.33
N THR A 126 -41.05 -12.06 9.68
CA THR A 126 -40.85 -10.61 9.69
C THR A 126 -39.59 -10.21 10.45
N THR A 127 -38.60 -9.62 9.76
CA THR A 127 -37.61 -8.76 10.40
C THR A 127 -37.79 -7.31 9.95
N PRO A 128 -37.71 -6.35 10.90
CA PRO A 128 -38.11 -4.96 10.69
C PRO A 128 -37.16 -4.18 9.77
N PRO A 129 -37.62 -3.06 9.19
CA PRO A 129 -36.81 -2.21 8.32
C PRO A 129 -35.66 -1.56 9.10
N THR A 130 -34.43 -1.92 8.74
CA THR A 130 -33.22 -1.18 9.12
C THR A 130 -33.29 0.21 8.51
N ALA A 131 -33.47 1.22 9.37
CA ALA A 131 -33.47 2.62 9.00
C ALA A 131 -32.19 3.02 8.22
N PRO A 132 -32.26 4.03 7.34
CA PRO A 132 -31.08 4.63 6.75
C PRO A 132 -30.22 5.23 7.87
N VAL A 133 -29.00 4.70 8.03
CA VAL A 133 -28.00 5.30 8.90
C VAL A 133 -27.63 6.64 8.28
N SER A 134 -28.13 7.70 8.90
CA SER A 134 -27.73 9.08 8.63
C SER A 134 -26.20 9.17 8.66
N PRO A 135 -25.55 9.87 7.71
CA PRO A 135 -24.11 10.10 7.79
C PRO A 135 -23.86 10.82 9.12
N ALA A 136 -23.22 10.13 10.05
CA ALA A 136 -22.64 10.79 11.20
C ALA A 136 -21.73 11.88 10.65
N GLU A 137 -22.13 13.12 10.92
CA GLU A 137 -21.31 14.30 10.81
C GLU A 137 -19.96 13.95 11.39
N VAL A 138 -18.96 13.79 10.52
CA VAL A 138 -17.57 13.61 10.92
C VAL A 138 -17.18 14.94 11.54
N THR A 139 -17.41 15.09 12.85
CA THR A 139 -16.76 16.10 13.64
C THR A 139 -15.27 15.97 13.36
N PRO A 140 -14.59 17.04 12.94
CA PRO A 140 -13.15 17.00 12.72
C PRO A 140 -12.48 16.48 13.99
N PRO A 141 -11.45 15.63 13.89
CA PRO A 141 -10.70 15.22 15.06
C PRO A 141 -10.22 16.49 15.76
N ASP A 142 -10.54 16.57 17.04
CA ASP A 142 -10.08 17.60 17.95
C ASP A 142 -8.56 17.73 17.75
N THR A 143 -8.11 18.84 17.16
CA THR A 143 -6.70 19.14 16.96
C THR A 143 -6.11 19.43 18.33
N THR A 144 -5.92 18.39 19.13
CA THR A 144 -5.06 18.45 20.30
C THR A 144 -3.67 18.77 19.74
N PRO A 145 -3.08 19.93 20.08
CA PRO A 145 -1.74 20.26 19.61
C PRO A 145 -0.80 19.14 20.05
N ALA A 146 -0.08 18.57 19.08
CA ALA A 146 0.94 17.57 19.35
C ALA A 146 1.87 18.11 20.46
N PRO A 147 2.23 17.28 21.46
CA PRO A 147 3.17 17.71 22.49
C PRO A 147 4.46 18.21 21.81
N PRO A 148 5.13 19.22 22.40
CA PRO A 148 6.40 19.70 21.89
C PRO A 148 7.35 18.52 21.69
N ILE A 149 7.80 18.30 20.45
CA ILE A 149 8.81 17.28 20.15
C ILE A 149 10.07 17.70 20.91
N GLU A 150 10.34 17.01 22.01
CA GLU A 150 11.55 17.18 22.80
C GLU A 150 12.75 16.86 21.90
N ALA A 151 13.64 17.83 21.74
CA ALA A 151 14.77 17.72 20.83
C ALA A 151 15.63 16.49 21.19
N PRO A 152 16.07 15.69 20.19
CA PRO A 152 16.89 14.53 20.48
C PRO A 152 18.19 14.95 21.18
N PRO A 153 18.64 14.22 22.20
CA PRO A 153 19.83 14.58 22.95
C PRO A 153 21.05 14.63 22.01
N PRO A 154 21.99 15.56 22.24
CA PRO A 154 23.17 15.70 21.41
C PRO A 154 23.95 14.39 21.40
N LYS A 155 24.19 13.85 20.20
CA LYS A 155 25.01 12.65 20.00
C LYS A 155 26.38 12.90 20.62
N LYS A 156 26.67 12.22 21.73
CA LYS A 156 28.01 12.22 22.34
C LYS A 156 28.99 11.77 21.25
N LYS A 157 29.93 12.65 20.88
CA LYS A 157 31.03 12.31 19.97
C LYS A 157 31.76 11.12 20.56
N LEU A 158 31.58 9.96 19.95
CA LEU A 158 32.37 8.77 20.26
C LEU A 158 33.78 9.10 19.75
N LEU A 159 34.71 9.37 20.67
CA LEU A 159 36.10 9.58 20.31
C LEU A 159 36.63 8.29 19.67
N PRO A 160 37.46 8.38 18.61
CA PRO A 160 38.07 7.21 18.01
C PRO A 160 38.96 6.50 19.04
N PRO A 161 38.98 5.16 19.06
CA PRO A 161 39.87 4.40 19.93
C PRO A 161 41.33 4.74 19.58
N GLY A 162 42.07 5.18 20.61
CA GLY A 162 43.48 5.52 20.50
C GLY A 162 44.27 4.34 19.95
N MET A 163 45.05 4.60 18.90
CA MET A 163 46.09 3.70 18.43
C MET A 163 47.18 3.61 19.51
N GLY A 164 47.11 2.56 20.32
CA GLY A 164 48.22 2.14 21.16
C GLY A 164 49.32 1.56 20.28
N GLY A 165 50.48 2.24 20.27
CA GLY A 165 51.69 1.77 19.62
C GLY A 165 52.23 0.50 20.28
N GLY A 166 52.54 -0.50 19.44
CA GLY A 166 53.36 -1.64 19.81
C GLY A 166 54.79 -1.39 19.34
N GLN A 167 55.73 -1.57 20.27
CA GLN A 167 57.18 -1.55 20.07
C GLN A 167 57.67 -2.69 19.19
#